data_AF-G4TKL0-F1
#
_entry.id   AF-G4TKL0-F1
#
_cell.length_a   1.000
_cell.length_b   1.000
_cell.length_c   1.000
_cell.angle_alpha   90.00
_cell.angle_beta   90.00
_cell.angle_gamma   90.00
#
_symmetry.space_group_name_H-M   'P 1'
#
loop_
_entity.id
_entity.type
_entity.pdbx_description
1 polymer ?
#
loop_
_entity_poly.entity_id
_entity_poly.type
_entity_poly.pdbx_seq_one_letter_code
_entity_poly.pdbx_strand_id
1 'polypeptide(L)'
;MASCPVLLCKTFSQPYHDAFVERGFEPHFLQVLDTRFTNERELLQLIADGPQQADIGGVIVTSSRAAEAWTAAVQRRRFRRF
;
A
#
# COMPACT_ATOMS: atom_id res chain seq x y z
N MET A 1 11.01 -6.64 37.99
CA MET A 1 10.13 -7.53 37.22
C MET A 1 10.80 -7.77 35.89
N ALA A 2 10.86 -9.01 35.39
CA ALA A 2 11.39 -9.27 34.05
C ALA A 2 10.43 -8.66 33.02
N SER A 3 10.94 -7.88 32.06
CA SER A 3 10.14 -7.43 30.92
C SER A 3 9.75 -8.63 30.07
N CYS A 4 8.51 -8.65 29.58
CA CYS A 4 8.04 -9.68 28.65
C CYS A 4 8.21 -9.15 27.22
N PRO A 5 9.17 -9.67 26.43
CA PRO A 5 9.39 -9.20 25.07
C PRO A 5 8.25 -9.65 24.14
N VAL A 6 7.81 -8.74 23.27
CA VAL A 6 6.76 -8.99 22.28
C VAL A 6 7.26 -8.58 20.91
N LEU A 7 7.18 -9.48 19.93
CA LEU A 7 7.51 -9.20 18.54
C LEU A 7 6.29 -8.71 17.76
N LEU A 8 6.40 -7.54 17.14
CA LEU A 8 5.39 -6.96 16.26
C LEU A 8 5.87 -7.06 14.81
N CYS A 9 5.21 -7.89 14.01
CA CYS A 9 5.50 -8.12 12.59
C CYS A 9 4.95 -6.99 11.70
N LYS A 10 5.35 -5.74 11.96
CA LYS A 10 4.93 -4.53 11.24
C LYS A 10 5.98 -3.44 11.34
N THR A 11 5.89 -2.44 10.46
CA THR A 11 6.67 -1.20 10.59
C THR A 11 6.33 -0.50 11.91
N PHE A 12 7.30 0.26 12.44
CA PHE A 12 7.16 1.00 13.69
C PHE A 12 5.87 1.83 13.72
N SER A 13 5.20 1.83 14.88
CA SER A 13 3.93 2.51 15.09
C SER A 13 3.84 2.96 16.54
N GLN A 14 3.91 4.27 16.78
CA GLN A 14 3.85 4.87 18.12
C GLN A 14 2.65 4.39 18.96
N PRO A 15 1.40 4.35 18.43
CA PRO A 15 0.26 3.89 19.20
C PRO A 15 0.39 2.44 19.70
N TYR A 16 1.05 1.58 18.91
CA TYR A 16 1.28 0.19 19.31
C TYR A 16 2.39 0.12 20.36
N HIS A 17 3.48 0.85 20.16
CA HIS A 17 4.57 0.93 21.13
C HIS A 17 4.03 1.32 22.51
N ASP A 18 3.30 2.43 22.58
CA ASP A 18 2.79 2.98 23.84
C ASP A 18 1.81 2.01 24.51
N ALA A 19 0.89 1.42 23.74
CA ALA A 19 -0.06 0.46 24.28
C ALA A 19 0.60 -0.79 24.90
N PHE A 20 1.71 -1.27 24.33
CA PHE A 20 2.47 -2.39 24.89
C PHE A 20 3.29 -1.98 26.12
N VAL A 21 3.96 -0.82 26.06
CA VAL A 21 4.74 -0.27 27.19
C VAL A 21 3.83 0.00 28.40
N GLU A 22 2.67 0.62 28.20
CA GLU A 22 1.67 0.88 29.25
C GLU A 22 1.19 -0.42 29.95
N ARG A 23 1.26 -1.56 29.26
CA ARG A 23 0.89 -2.88 29.79
C ARG A 23 2.09 -3.66 30.36
N GLY A 24 3.27 -3.06 30.41
CA GLY A 24 4.48 -3.67 30.96
C GLY A 24 5.21 -4.62 30.01
N PHE A 25 4.93 -4.57 28.70
CA PHE A 25 5.64 -5.33 27.69
C PHE A 25 6.83 -4.55 27.11
N GLU A 26 7.77 -5.28 26.51
CA GLU A 26 8.89 -4.73 25.74
C GLU A 26 8.65 -4.98 24.24
N PRO A 27 8.11 -3.99 23.49
CA PRO A 27 7.76 -4.16 22.08
C PRO A 27 8.99 -4.07 21.16
N HIS A 28 9.19 -5.09 20.33
CA HIS A 28 10.18 -5.11 19.25
C HIS A 28 9.47 -5.13 17.90
N PHE A 29 9.80 -4.20 17.01
CA PHE A 29 9.19 -4.12 15.68
C PHE A 29 10.09 -4.78 14.64
N LEU A 30 9.52 -5.68 13.85
CA LEU A 30 10.16 -6.29 12.69
C LEU A 30 9.25 -6.11 11.48
N GLN A 31 9.68 -5.31 10.51
CA GLN A 31 8.96 -5.17 9.26
C GLN A 31 9.17 -6.45 8.42
N VAL A 32 8.11 -7.25 8.25
CA VAL A 32 8.15 -8.49 7.47
C VAL A 32 7.48 -8.37 6.10
N LEU A 33 6.78 -7.27 5.84
CA LEU A 33 6.11 -6.99 4.57
C LEU A 33 6.71 -5.74 3.92
N ASP A 34 6.87 -5.80 2.60
CA ASP A 34 7.13 -4.65 1.73
C ASP A 34 6.04 -4.57 0.66
N THR A 35 5.80 -3.39 0.11
CA THR A 35 4.81 -3.17 -0.96
C THR A 35 5.50 -2.53 -2.16
N ARG A 36 5.33 -3.17 -3.33
CA ARG A 36 5.82 -2.66 -4.61
C ARG A 36 4.68 -2.64 -5.61
N PHE A 37 4.59 -1.57 -6.40
CA PHE A 37 3.72 -1.57 -7.56
C PHE A 37 4.30 -2.48 -8.63
N THR A 38 3.44 -3.24 -9.28
CA THR A 38 3.78 -4.19 -10.34
C THR A 38 2.87 -3.94 -11.54
N ASN A 39 3.24 -4.45 -12.71
CA ASN A 39 2.48 -4.33 -13.96
C ASN A 39 2.10 -2.87 -14.32
N GLU A 40 2.91 -1.90 -13.92
CA GLU A 40 2.62 -0.47 -14.11
C GLU A 40 2.41 -0.10 -15.58
N ARG A 41 3.15 -0.76 -16.50
CA ARG A 41 3.01 -0.54 -17.94
C ARG A 41 1.66 -1.02 -18.49
N GLU A 42 1.21 -2.19 -18.03
CA GLU A 42 -0.08 -2.76 -18.43
C GLU A 42 -1.22 -1.88 -17.91
N LEU A 43 -1.16 -1.45 -16.64
CA LEU A 43 -2.14 -0.52 -16.09
C LEU A 43 -2.18 0.81 -16.86
N LEU A 44 -1.02 1.36 -17.22
CA LEU A 44 -0.94 2.56 -18.05
C LEU A 44 -1.56 2.35 -19.43
N GLN A 45 -1.36 1.18 -20.05
CA GLN A 45 -1.93 0.84 -21.35
C GLN A 45 -3.45 0.69 -21.26
N LEU A 46 -3.97 -0.03 -20.27
CA LEU A 46 -5.42 -0.17 -20.05
C LEU A 46 -6.10 1.20 -19.85
N ILE A 47 -5.47 2.09 -19.07
CA ILE A 47 -5.97 3.47 -18.88
C ILE A 47 -5.86 4.29 -20.18
N ALA A 48 -4.85 4.02 -21.02
CA ALA A 48 -4.65 4.70 -22.28
C ALA A 48 -5.69 4.31 -23.34
N ASP A 49 -5.93 3.00 -23.48
CA ASP A 49 -6.91 2.40 -24.39
C ASP A 49 -8.35 2.83 -24.02
N GLY A 50 -8.61 3.02 -22.72
CA GLY A 50 -9.92 3.44 -22.24
C GLY A 50 -10.95 2.30 -22.28
N PRO A 51 -12.17 2.55 -21.76
CA PRO A 51 -13.11 1.48 -21.46
C PRO A 51 -13.64 0.74 -22.69
N GLN A 52 -13.82 1.43 -23.83
CA GLN A 52 -14.31 0.78 -25.05
C GLN A 52 -13.28 -0.14 -25.68
N GLN A 53 -12.03 0.31 -25.85
CA GLN A 53 -10.99 -0.47 -26.50
C GLN A 53 -10.49 -1.61 -25.61
N ALA A 54 -10.52 -1.43 -24.29
CA ALA A 54 -10.15 -2.46 -23.32
C ALA A 54 -11.29 -3.44 -22.96
N ASP A 55 -12.52 -3.22 -23.43
CA ASP A 55 -13.73 -3.98 -23.05
C ASP A 55 -13.96 -4.03 -21.52
N ILE A 56 -13.83 -2.88 -20.85
CA ILE A 56 -13.96 -2.76 -19.39
C ILE A 56 -15.19 -1.92 -19.04
N GLY A 57 -16.16 -2.55 -18.37
CA GLY A 57 -17.37 -1.86 -17.87
C GLY A 57 -17.19 -1.10 -16.55
N GLY A 58 -16.10 -1.34 -15.82
CA GLY A 58 -15.84 -0.67 -14.54
C GLY A 58 -14.55 -1.13 -13.87
N VAL A 59 -14.19 -0.45 -12.78
CA VAL A 59 -12.97 -0.71 -12.00
C VAL A 59 -13.35 -1.00 -10.55
N ILE A 60 -12.82 -2.08 -10.00
CA ILE A 60 -12.99 -2.45 -8.60
C ILE A 60 -11.69 -2.17 -7.86
N VAL A 61 -11.76 -1.42 -6.77
CA VAL A 61 -10.62 -1.08 -5.93
C VAL A 61 -10.78 -1.75 -4.57
N THR A 62 -9.89 -2.68 -4.24
CA THR A 62 -10.00 -3.53 -3.03
C THR A 62 -9.05 -3.13 -1.91
N SER A 63 -8.16 -2.16 -2.14
CA SER A 63 -7.20 -1.69 -1.14
C SER A 63 -6.77 -0.25 -1.41
N SER A 64 -6.29 0.44 -0.37
CA SER A 64 -5.68 1.76 -0.50
C SER A 64 -4.50 1.76 -1.48
N ARG A 65 -3.71 0.68 -1.50
CA ARG A 65 -2.56 0.54 -2.40
C ARG A 65 -2.97 0.43 -3.87
N ALA A 66 -4.08 -0.25 -4.16
CA ALA A 66 -4.64 -0.26 -5.50
C ALA A 66 -5.11 1.15 -5.93
N ALA A 67 -5.72 1.92 -5.03
CA ALA A 67 -6.13 3.30 -5.30
C ALA A 67 -4.92 4.22 -5.58
N GLU A 68 -3.83 4.05 -4.83
CA GLU A 68 -2.58 4.79 -5.03
C GLU A 68 -1.94 4.47 -6.39
N ALA A 69 -1.85 3.17 -6.74
CA ALA A 69 -1.31 2.74 -8.04
C ALA A 69 -2.12 3.31 -9.21
N TRP A 70 -3.46 3.27 -9.11
CA TRP A 70 -4.36 3.86 -10.09
C TRP A 70 -4.14 5.36 -10.25
N THR A 71 -4.12 6.09 -9.13
CA THR A 71 -3.89 7.54 -9.12
C THR A 71 -2.56 7.91 -9.79
N ALA A 72 -1.49 7.19 -9.44
CA ALA A 72 -0.17 7.41 -10.02
C ALA A 72 -0.16 7.18 -11.54
N ALA A 73 -0.83 6.12 -12.03
CA ALA A 73 -0.92 5.83 -13.45
C ALA A 73 -1.70 6.93 -14.22
N VAL A 74 -2.83 7.38 -13.69
CA VAL A 74 -3.63 8.48 -14.28
C VAL A 74 -2.83 9.78 -14.32
N GLN A 75 -2.12 10.12 -13.23
CA GLN A 75 -1.29 11.33 -13.18
C GLN A 75 -0.15 11.29 -14.20
N ARG A 76 0.56 10.17 -14.34
CA ARG A 76 1.60 10.00 -15.36
C ARG A 76 1.09 10.19 -16.78
N ARG A 77 -0.16 9.78 -17.07
CA ARG A 77 -0.78 10.02 -18.38
C ARG A 77 -1.03 11.51 -18.64
N ARG A 78 -1.46 12.27 -17.63
CA ARG A 78 -1.72 13.71 -17.77
C ARG A 78 -0.50 14.50 -18.25
N PHE A 79 0.71 14.09 -17.86
CA PHE A 79 1.96 14.76 -18.25
C PHE A 79 2.52 14.33 -19.61
N ARG A 80 1.96 13.30 -20.27
CA ARG A 80 2.41 12.81 -21.59
C ARG A 80 1.61 13.37 -22.79
N ARG A 81 0.70 14.32 -22.55
CA ARG A 81 0.01 15.08 -23.61
C ARG A 81 0.75 16.38 -23.92
N PHE A 82 1.94 16.29 -24.52
CA PHE A 82 2.60 17.36 -25.31
C PHE A 82 3.59 16.72 -26.27
#